data_AF-C6H8V8-F1
#
_entry.id   AF-C6H8V8-F1
#
_cell.length_a   1.000
_cell.length_b   1.000
_cell.length_c   1.000
_cell.angle_alpha   90.00
_cell.angle_beta   90.00
_cell.angle_gamma   90.00
#
_symmetry.space_group_name_H-M   'P 1'
#
loop_
_entity.id
_entity.type
_entity.pdbx_description
1 polymer ?
#
loop_
_entity_poly.entity_id
_entity_poly.type
_entity_poly.pdbx_seq_one_letter_code
_entity_poly.pdbx_strand_id
1 'polypeptide(L)'
;MAAAGGGVNFVRYFFYAGNKISSSRKKTLVALAYATARDQILAPKAILIQSDLHNTTTVEGKHVEDPKGWHGTFAFKADDQVEREFHVASHGYTNDKEDFILNEATHTPEKEDRTPRGGRGSGKVVWPAEDLLEEYVDSPIGYSHLPEQN
;
A
#
# COMPACT_ATOMS: atom_id res chain seq x y z
N MET A 1 22.27 14.42 12.82
CA MET A 1 21.61 14.98 11.62
C MET A 1 22.27 14.38 10.41
N ALA A 2 21.57 13.54 9.65
CA ALA A 2 22.06 13.04 8.37
C ALA A 2 21.42 13.87 7.26
N ALA A 3 22.23 14.33 6.32
CA ALA A 3 21.80 15.15 5.21
C ALA A 3 20.69 14.45 4.41
N ALA A 4 19.60 15.18 4.13
CA ALA A 4 18.67 14.81 3.09
C ALA A 4 19.36 14.99 1.73
N GLY A 5 20.25 14.05 1.39
CA GLY A 5 20.86 13.98 0.06
C GLY A 5 19.75 13.63 -0.94
N GLY A 6 19.47 14.54 -1.87
CA GLY A 6 18.52 14.30 -2.93
C GLY A 6 18.82 12.98 -3.64
N GLY A 7 17.79 12.15 -3.81
CA GLY A 7 17.90 10.82 -4.38
C GLY A 7 16.63 10.41 -5.11
N VAL A 8 16.76 9.48 -6.04
CA VAL A 8 15.63 8.84 -6.72
C VAL A 8 15.30 7.54 -5.97
N ASN A 9 14.09 7.44 -5.44
CA ASN A 9 13.57 6.20 -4.86
C ASN A 9 12.77 5.43 -5.90
N PHE A 10 13.22 4.22 -6.26
CA PHE A 10 12.50 3.33 -7.15
C PHE A 10 11.58 2.40 -6.35
N VAL A 11 10.30 2.38 -6.71
CA VAL A 11 9.25 1.66 -5.98
C VAL A 11 8.56 0.67 -6.91
N ARG A 12 8.53 -0.61 -6.51
CA ARG A 12 7.74 -1.65 -7.18
C ARG A 12 6.32 -1.65 -6.62
N TYR A 13 5.32 -1.75 -7.49
CA TYR A 13 3.91 -1.83 -7.10
C TYR A 13 3.34 -3.17 -7.48
N PHE A 14 2.61 -3.77 -6.56
CA PHE A 14 1.96 -5.06 -6.75
C PHE A 14 0.48 -4.96 -6.47
N PHE A 15 -0.27 -5.80 -7.18
CA PHE A 15 -1.66 -6.14 -6.88
C PHE A 15 -1.73 -7.66 -6.65
N TYR A 16 -2.75 -8.16 -5.95
CA TYR A 16 -2.97 -9.61 -5.95
C TYR A 16 -3.29 -10.11 -7.36
N ALA A 17 -2.71 -11.25 -7.76
CA ALA A 17 -3.01 -11.87 -9.04
C ALA A 17 -4.51 -12.16 -9.20
N GLY A 18 -5.03 -11.98 -10.42
CA GLY A 18 -6.43 -12.22 -10.75
C GLY A 18 -7.41 -11.13 -10.28
N ASN A 19 -6.92 -10.00 -9.74
CA ASN A 19 -7.74 -8.82 -9.46
C ASN A 19 -8.49 -8.34 -10.73
N LYS A 20 -9.59 -7.62 -10.52
CA LYS A 20 -10.46 -7.10 -11.60
C LYS A 20 -10.42 -5.57 -11.73
N ILE A 21 -9.40 -4.94 -11.16
CA ILE A 21 -9.25 -3.49 -11.14
C ILE A 21 -8.82 -3.04 -12.54
N SER A 22 -9.51 -2.04 -13.10
CA SER A 22 -9.17 -1.50 -14.42
C SER A 22 -7.79 -0.82 -14.40
N SER A 23 -7.11 -0.76 -15.54
CA SER A 23 -5.79 -0.12 -15.64
C SER A 23 -5.82 1.35 -15.22
N SER A 24 -6.90 2.08 -15.51
CA SER A 24 -7.07 3.48 -15.08
C SER A 24 -7.17 3.61 -13.56
N ARG A 25 -7.90 2.70 -12.90
CA ARG A 25 -8.02 2.67 -11.44
C ARG A 25 -6.73 2.19 -10.76
N LYS A 26 -6.00 1.25 -11.37
CA LYS A 26 -4.66 0.86 -10.88
C LYS A 26 -3.72 2.06 -10.82
N LYS A 27 -3.73 2.91 -11.86
CA LYS A 27 -2.91 4.14 -11.88
C LYS A 27 -3.24 5.09 -10.73
N THR A 28 -4.52 5.33 -10.46
CA THR A 28 -4.93 6.21 -9.36
C THR A 28 -4.64 5.60 -8.00
N LEU A 29 -4.82 4.28 -7.82
CA LEU A 29 -4.43 3.57 -6.60
C LEU A 29 -2.92 3.61 -6.35
N VAL A 30 -2.09 3.50 -7.38
CA VAL A 30 -0.63 3.62 -7.26
C VAL A 30 -0.24 5.01 -6.72
N ALA A 31 -0.86 6.07 -7.22
CA ALA A 31 -0.65 7.41 -6.71
C ALA A 31 -1.09 7.56 -5.24
N LEU A 32 -2.29 7.07 -4.89
CA LEU A 32 -2.80 7.09 -3.52
C LEU A 32 -1.90 6.29 -2.57
N ALA A 33 -1.51 5.07 -2.95
CA ALA A 33 -0.67 4.20 -2.13
C ALA A 33 0.69 4.85 -1.84
N TYR A 34 1.28 5.51 -2.84
CA TYR A 34 2.53 6.24 -2.64
C TYR A 34 2.35 7.44 -1.70
N ALA A 35 1.28 8.23 -1.88
CA ALA A 35 0.96 9.32 -0.96
C ALA A 35 0.80 8.82 0.48
N THR A 36 0.11 7.69 0.68
CA THR A 36 -0.07 7.06 2.00
C THR A 36 1.27 6.60 2.60
N ALA A 37 2.19 6.06 1.81
CA ALA A 37 3.52 5.70 2.31
C ALA A 37 4.33 6.95 2.74
N ARG A 38 4.18 8.06 2.02
CA ARG A 38 4.86 9.32 2.31
C ARG A 38 4.35 10.00 3.58
N ASP A 39 3.11 9.74 4.00
CA ASP A 39 2.57 10.22 5.28
C ASP A 39 3.44 9.78 6.48
N GLN A 40 3.95 8.55 6.44
CA GLN A 40 4.91 8.04 7.45
C GLN A 40 6.38 8.41 7.16
N ILE A 41 6.65 9.25 6.16
CA ILE A 41 8.02 9.57 5.70
C ILE A 41 8.77 8.28 5.27
N LEU A 42 8.03 7.23 4.88
CA LEU A 42 8.67 6.01 4.37
C LEU A 42 9.29 6.28 2.99
N ALA A 43 10.42 5.63 2.76
CA ALA A 43 11.00 5.45 1.43
C ALA A 43 10.76 4.00 1.01
N PRO A 44 9.52 3.63 0.60
CA PRO A 44 9.18 2.26 0.29
C PRO A 44 9.98 1.77 -0.91
N LYS A 45 10.39 0.49 -0.89
CA LYS A 45 10.92 -0.26 -2.04
C LYS A 45 9.83 -1.04 -2.76
N ALA A 46 8.85 -1.51 -2.00
CA ALA A 46 7.72 -2.25 -2.55
C ALA A 46 6.43 -1.84 -1.86
N ILE A 47 5.35 -1.78 -2.65
CA ILE A 47 4.00 -1.49 -2.20
C ILE A 47 3.05 -2.53 -2.77
N LEU A 48 2.29 -3.19 -1.90
CA LEU A 48 1.19 -4.07 -2.29
C LEU A 48 -0.14 -3.36 -2.09
N ILE A 49 -0.89 -3.21 -3.16
CA ILE A 49 -2.25 -2.68 -3.19
C ILE A 49 -3.22 -3.86 -3.07
N GLN A 50 -3.88 -3.97 -1.93
CA GLN A 50 -4.63 -5.18 -1.58
C GLN A 50 -6.00 -5.26 -2.26
N SER A 51 -6.58 -4.12 -2.60
CA SER A 51 -7.90 -4.02 -3.22
C SER A 51 -8.10 -2.64 -3.85
N ASP A 52 -9.24 -2.49 -4.54
CA ASP A 52 -9.75 -1.17 -4.91
C ASP A 52 -10.19 -0.36 -3.68
N LEU A 53 -10.58 0.90 -3.88
CA LEU A 53 -11.25 1.69 -2.83
C LEU A 53 -12.50 0.98 -2.34
N HIS A 54 -12.65 0.93 -1.02
CA HIS A 54 -13.78 0.31 -0.34
C HIS A 54 -14.07 1.06 0.95
N ASN A 55 -15.30 0.95 1.46
CA ASN A 55 -15.74 1.58 2.69
C ASN A 55 -16.05 0.56 3.78
N THR A 56 -15.49 -0.66 3.69
CA THR A 56 -15.77 -1.73 4.66
C THR A 56 -14.50 -2.18 5.34
N THR A 57 -14.58 -2.51 6.62
CA THR A 57 -13.50 -3.12 7.39
C THR A 57 -13.96 -4.45 7.99
N THR A 58 -13.05 -5.19 8.62
CA THR A 58 -13.38 -6.45 9.31
C THR A 58 -13.28 -6.25 10.81
N VAL A 59 -14.42 -6.37 11.49
CA VAL A 59 -14.52 -6.36 12.96
C VAL A 59 -15.05 -7.72 13.39
N GLU A 60 -14.29 -8.42 14.25
CA GLU A 60 -14.65 -9.77 14.74
C GLU A 60 -14.99 -10.77 13.63
N GLY A 61 -14.30 -10.67 12.48
CA GLY A 61 -14.52 -11.54 11.32
C GLY A 61 -15.76 -11.21 10.48
N LYS A 62 -16.49 -10.13 10.80
CA LYS A 62 -17.62 -9.63 10.00
C LYS A 62 -17.19 -8.39 9.21
N HIS A 63 -17.63 -8.31 7.96
CA HIS A 63 -17.50 -7.10 7.17
C HIS A 63 -18.56 -6.08 7.62
N VAL A 64 -18.09 -4.92 8.05
CA VAL A 64 -18.92 -3.78 8.47
C VAL A 64 -18.43 -2.53 7.76
N GLU A 65 -19.25 -1.48 7.72
CA GLU A 65 -18.79 -0.19 7.22
C GLU A 65 -17.65 0.35 8.09
N ASP A 66 -16.59 0.84 7.45
CA ASP A 66 -15.48 1.46 8.14
C ASP A 66 -15.93 2.84 8.66
N PRO A 67 -15.73 3.14 9.95
CA PRO A 67 -16.21 4.39 10.53
C PRO A 67 -15.57 5.65 9.93
N LYS A 68 -14.42 5.51 9.25
CA LYS A 68 -13.75 6.60 8.54
C LYS A 68 -14.09 6.64 7.03
N GLY A 69 -14.91 5.71 6.54
CA GLY A 69 -15.42 5.71 5.18
C GLY A 69 -14.49 5.10 4.15
N TRP A 70 -14.44 5.71 2.96
CA TRP A 70 -13.73 5.19 1.79
C TRP A 70 -12.21 5.23 1.97
N HIS A 71 -11.55 4.12 1.65
CA HIS A 71 -10.11 4.01 1.75
C HIS A 71 -9.53 2.95 0.81
N GLY A 72 -8.23 3.11 0.53
CA GLY A 72 -7.40 2.06 -0.06
C GLY A 72 -6.60 1.34 1.04
N THR A 73 -6.42 0.04 0.88
CA THR A 73 -5.64 -0.79 1.81
C THR A 73 -4.33 -1.20 1.18
N PHE A 74 -3.24 -0.80 1.81
CA PHE A 74 -1.88 -0.93 1.29
C PHE A 74 -0.98 -1.66 2.29
N ALA A 75 0.03 -2.35 1.77
CA ALA A 75 1.16 -2.83 2.56
C ALA A 75 2.44 -2.27 1.96
N PHE A 76 3.33 -1.76 2.82
CA PHE A 76 4.58 -1.12 2.42
C PHE A 76 5.77 -1.89 2.97
N LYS A 77 6.86 -1.91 2.19
CA LYS A 77 8.16 -2.41 2.61
C LYS A 77 9.24 -1.38 2.32
N ALA A 78 10.00 -1.00 3.34
CA ALA A 78 11.31 -0.39 3.20
C ALA A 78 12.38 -1.44 2.85
N ASP A 79 13.62 -0.99 2.62
CA ASP A 79 14.73 -1.83 2.19
C ASP A 79 15.00 -3.01 3.14
N ASP A 80 15.13 -2.73 4.44
CA ASP A 80 15.34 -3.75 5.47
C ASP A 80 14.14 -4.70 5.62
N GLN A 81 12.92 -4.18 5.41
CA GLN A 81 11.69 -4.97 5.50
C GLN A 81 11.54 -5.95 4.34
N VAL A 82 12.08 -5.62 3.16
CA VAL A 82 12.19 -6.57 2.05
C VAL A 82 13.08 -7.74 2.45
N GLU A 83 14.26 -7.48 3.02
CA GLU A 83 15.21 -8.53 3.44
C GLU A 83 14.66 -9.41 4.56
N ARG A 84 13.90 -8.81 5.49
CA ARG A 84 13.37 -9.50 6.68
C ARG A 84 12.03 -10.20 6.44
N GLU A 85 11.37 -9.94 5.30
CA GLU A 85 9.99 -10.38 5.01
C GLU A 85 8.94 -9.81 5.96
N PHE A 86 8.99 -8.48 6.18
CA PHE A 86 8.02 -7.73 6.98
C PHE A 86 7.36 -6.65 6.14
N HIS A 87 6.23 -6.13 6.63
CA HIS A 87 5.55 -4.98 6.06
C HIS A 87 4.84 -4.15 7.12
N VAL A 88 4.50 -2.91 6.74
CA VAL A 88 3.53 -2.07 7.45
C VAL A 88 2.24 -2.05 6.65
N ALA A 89 1.11 -2.39 7.27
CA ALA A 89 -0.19 -2.24 6.63
C ALA A 89 -0.77 -0.86 6.94
N SER A 90 -1.47 -0.27 5.98
CA SER A 90 -2.01 1.07 6.12
C SER A 90 -3.30 1.25 5.34
N HIS A 91 -4.14 2.16 5.82
CA HIS A 91 -5.30 2.64 5.11
C HIS A 91 -5.05 4.10 4.70
N GLY A 92 -5.21 4.41 3.41
CA GLY A 92 -5.27 5.78 2.91
C GLY A 92 -6.72 6.16 2.68
N TYR A 93 -7.26 7.01 3.55
CA TYR A 93 -8.66 7.44 3.50
C TYR A 93 -8.85 8.56 2.49
N THR A 94 -10.00 8.53 1.81
CA THR A 94 -10.41 9.49 0.78
C THR A 94 -11.79 10.04 1.10
N ASN A 95 -12.21 11.11 0.40
CA ASN A 95 -13.52 11.71 0.66
C ASN A 95 -14.67 10.84 0.14
N ASP A 96 -14.47 10.15 -0.98
CA ASP A 96 -15.44 9.24 -1.58
C ASP A 96 -14.77 8.15 -2.43
N LYS A 97 -15.59 7.33 -3.12
CA LYS A 97 -15.16 6.16 -3.91
C LYS A 97 -14.45 6.48 -5.23
N GLU A 98 -14.61 7.70 -5.75
CA GLU A 98 -14.00 8.17 -6.99
C GLU A 98 -12.93 9.25 -6.75
N ASP A 99 -12.85 9.80 -5.54
CA ASP A 99 -11.75 10.64 -5.08
C ASP A 99 -10.58 9.77 -4.59
N PHE A 100 -9.43 9.89 -5.24
CA PHE A 100 -8.19 9.17 -4.89
C PHE A 100 -7.15 10.09 -4.22
N ILE A 101 -7.56 11.29 -3.80
CA ILE A 101 -6.72 12.20 -3.04
C ILE A 101 -6.70 11.75 -1.58
N LEU A 102 -5.49 11.58 -1.03
CA LEU A 102 -5.32 11.24 0.37
C LEU A 102 -5.85 12.37 1.27
N ASN A 103 -6.78 12.04 2.16
CA ASN A 103 -7.25 12.92 3.23
C ASN A 103 -6.45 12.68 4.52
N GLU A 104 -6.44 11.43 4.98
CA GLU A 104 -5.66 11.00 6.14
C GLU A 104 -5.20 9.55 5.96
N ALA A 105 -4.23 9.12 6.76
CA ALA A 105 -3.76 7.74 6.77
C ALA A 105 -3.78 7.15 8.19
N THR A 106 -3.97 5.83 8.26
CA THR A 106 -3.72 5.05 9.48
C THR A 106 -2.76 3.92 9.17
N HIS A 107 -1.96 3.55 10.16
CA HIS A 107 -0.86 2.61 9.98
C HIS A 107 -0.82 1.61 11.14
N THR A 108 -0.60 0.34 10.82
CA THR A 108 -0.35 -0.68 11.84
C THR A 108 1.13 -0.69 12.21
N PRO A 109 1.50 -1.27 13.36
CA PRO A 109 2.88 -1.71 13.57
C PRO A 109 3.34 -2.66 12.45
N GLU A 110 4.66 -2.77 12.32
CA GLU A 110 5.31 -3.75 11.45
C GLU A 110 4.86 -5.18 11.81
N LYS A 111 4.68 -6.02 10.79
CA LYS A 111 4.31 -7.43 10.94
C LYS A 111 4.88 -8.29 9.83
N GLU A 112 5.03 -9.58 10.10
CA GLU A 112 5.54 -10.54 9.12
C GLU A 112 4.63 -10.62 7.89
N ASP A 113 5.21 -10.83 6.73
CA ASP A 113 4.50 -11.06 5.47
C ASP A 113 3.47 -12.18 5.52
N ARG A 114 3.81 -13.23 6.29
CA ARG A 114 2.95 -14.38 6.54
C ARG A 114 1.75 -14.09 7.44
N THR A 115 1.56 -12.84 7.86
CA THR A 115 0.36 -12.42 8.61
C THR A 115 -0.89 -12.90 7.85
N PRO A 116 -1.76 -13.73 8.47
CA PRO A 116 -2.93 -14.23 7.80
C PRO A 116 -3.86 -13.11 7.34
N ARG A 117 -4.51 -13.31 6.19
CA ARG A 117 -5.58 -12.44 5.70
C ARG A 117 -6.83 -13.23 5.32
N GLY A 118 -7.98 -12.57 5.42
CA GLY A 118 -9.28 -13.18 5.14
C GLY A 118 -9.72 -14.17 6.22
N GLY A 119 -10.64 -15.08 5.86
CA GLY A 119 -11.24 -16.03 6.81
C GLY A 119 -10.24 -17.00 7.44
N ARG A 120 -10.55 -17.44 8.68
CA ARG A 120 -9.76 -18.44 9.41
C ARG A 120 -9.58 -19.71 8.57
N GLY A 121 -8.34 -20.17 8.43
CA GLY A 121 -8.02 -21.38 7.67
C GLY A 121 -7.93 -21.21 6.15
N SER A 122 -8.02 -19.97 5.63
CA SER A 122 -7.88 -19.72 4.18
C SER A 122 -6.48 -20.01 3.64
N GLY A 123 -5.46 -20.06 4.51
CA GLY A 123 -4.05 -20.19 4.13
C GLY A 123 -3.48 -18.94 3.44
N LYS A 124 -4.28 -17.88 3.26
CA LYS A 124 -3.85 -16.65 2.59
C LYS A 124 -3.09 -15.76 3.56
N VAL A 125 -2.03 -15.14 3.07
CA VAL A 125 -1.22 -14.17 3.81
C VAL A 125 -1.24 -12.81 3.14
N VAL A 126 -0.92 -11.75 3.88
CA VAL A 126 -0.92 -10.37 3.37
C VAL A 126 0.07 -10.21 2.23
N TRP A 127 1.31 -10.66 2.40
CA TRP A 127 2.31 -10.58 1.34
C TRP A 127 2.70 -11.98 0.87
N PRO A 128 2.00 -12.55 -0.12
CA PRO A 128 2.34 -13.86 -0.67
C PRO A 128 3.58 -13.80 -1.56
N ALA A 129 4.01 -14.96 -2.05
CA ALA A 129 5.05 -15.07 -3.07
C ALA A 129 4.68 -14.29 -4.35
N GLU A 130 5.69 -13.81 -5.09
CA GLU A 130 5.49 -12.92 -6.23
C GLU A 130 4.69 -13.57 -7.39
N ASP A 131 4.66 -14.90 -7.50
CA ASP A 131 3.84 -15.62 -8.49
C ASP A 131 2.31 -15.50 -8.22
N LEU A 132 1.93 -15.11 -7.00
CA LEU A 132 0.56 -14.79 -6.61
C LEU A 132 0.28 -13.28 -6.65
N LEU A 133 1.23 -12.49 -7.18
CA LEU A 133 1.13 -11.05 -7.37
C LEU A 133 1.17 -10.70 -8.87
N GLU A 134 0.57 -9.57 -9.19
CA GLU A 134 0.67 -8.91 -10.47
C GLU A 134 1.46 -7.62 -10.25
N GLU A 135 2.69 -7.54 -10.79
CA GLU A 135 3.46 -6.30 -10.78
C GLU A 135 2.82 -5.29 -11.74
N TYR A 136 2.63 -4.06 -11.26
CA TYR A 136 2.03 -2.98 -12.03
C TYR A 136 2.93 -2.64 -13.23
N VAL A 137 2.32 -2.49 -14.41
CA VAL A 137 3.01 -2.38 -15.71
C VAL A 137 4.09 -1.30 -15.79
N ASP A 138 3.91 -0.18 -15.07
CA ASP A 138 4.86 0.93 -15.07
C ASP A 138 5.90 0.83 -13.93
N SER A 139 5.93 -0.29 -13.19
CA SER A 139 6.91 -0.53 -12.13
C SER A 139 8.28 -0.96 -12.69
N PRO A 140 9.39 -0.63 -11.98
CA PRO A 140 9.44 0.26 -10.82
C PRO A 140 9.28 1.73 -11.23
N ILE A 141 8.55 2.51 -10.42
CA ILE A 141 8.40 3.96 -10.63
C ILE A 141 9.47 4.69 -9.81
N GLY A 142 10.23 5.57 -10.47
CA GLY A 142 11.22 6.44 -9.83
C GLY A 142 10.59 7.72 -9.29
N TYR A 143 10.77 8.00 -8.01
CA TYR A 143 10.35 9.24 -7.36
C TYR A 143 11.56 10.04 -6.92
N SER A 144 11.70 11.26 -7.46
CA SER A 144 12.73 12.19 -7.04
C SER A 144 12.32 12.91 -5.76
N HIS A 145 13.14 12.82 -4.71
CA HIS A 145 12.98 13.59 -3.49
C HIS A 145 13.99 14.74 -3.44
N LEU A 146 13.94 15.62 -4.43
CA LEU A 146 14.78 16.80 -4.43
C LEU A 146 14.34 17.72 -3.28
N PRO A 147 15.26 18.22 -2.45
CA PRO A 147 14.92 19.24 -1.47
C PRO A 147 14.37 20.47 -2.20
N GLU A 148 13.30 21.06 -1.70
CA GLU A 148 12.80 22.34 -2.22
C GLU A 148 13.93 23.36 -2.17
N GLN A 149 14.22 24.00 -3.31
CA GLN A 149 15.14 25.12 -3.34
C GLN A 149 14.43 26.32 -2.71
N ASN A 150 14.82 26.66 -1.48
CA ASN A 150 14.50 27.94 -0.86
C ASN A 150 15.16 29.10 -1.60
#